data_AF-A0A4C1X8V5-F1
#
_entry.id   AF-A0A4C1X8V5-F1
#
_cell.length_a   1.000
_cell.length_b   1.000
_cell.length_c   1.000
_cell.angle_alpha   90.00
_cell.angle_beta   90.00
_cell.angle_gamma   90.00
#
_symmetry.space_group_name_H-M   'P 1'
#
loop_
_entity.id
_entity.type
_entity.pdbx_description
1 polymer ?
#
loop_
_entity_poly.entity_id
_entity_poly.type
_entity_poly.pdbx_seq_one_letter_code
_entity_poly.pdbx_strand_id
1 'polypeptide(L)'
;MWKNIYRVIREMGKNREDVLLQADSGQILGPDESATFLAEIFFPNDRVDTDDSYHTEVRRRTDGGSQPPATSEDLLEMDPPFVGAEVINALIKFHPRKSPGIDEFTSDICQTVIF
;
A
#
# COMPACT_ATOMS: atom_id res chain seq x y z
N MET A 1 -31.34 23.06 7.72
CA MET A 1 -31.65 21.62 7.61
C MET A 1 -30.37 20.79 7.51
N TRP A 2 -29.58 20.96 6.44
CA TRP A 2 -28.35 20.19 6.20
C TRP A 2 -27.26 20.31 7.28
N LYS A 3 -27.04 21.50 7.87
CA LYS A 3 -26.05 21.67 8.96
C LYS A 3 -26.31 20.79 10.19
N ASN A 4 -27.58 20.52 10.51
CA ASN A 4 -27.94 19.66 11.64
C ASN A 4 -27.74 18.18 11.28
N ILE A 5 -27.97 17.80 10.02
CA ILE A 5 -27.75 16.44 9.51
C ILE A 5 -26.24 16.11 9.53
N TYR A 6 -25.40 17.01 9.03
CA TYR A 6 -23.94 16.85 9.08
C TYR A 6 -23.40 16.79 10.51
N ARG A 7 -23.97 17.57 11.46
CA ARG A 7 -23.59 17.49 12.88
C ARG A 7 -23.94 16.13 13.48
N VAL A 8 -25.14 15.61 13.22
CA VAL A 8 -25.58 14.30 13.74
C VAL A 8 -24.73 13.16 13.18
N ILE A 9 -24.40 13.19 11.89
CA ILE A 9 -23.52 12.18 11.26
C ILE A 9 -22.10 12.25 11.83
N ARG A 10 -21.56 13.45 12.06
CA ARG A 10 -20.24 13.65 12.69
C ARG A 10 -20.21 13.19 14.15
N GLU A 11 -21.31 13.33 14.89
CA GLU A 11 -21.38 12.96 16.31
C GLU A 11 -21.73 11.48 16.53
N MET A 12 -22.41 10.83 15.57
CA MET A 12 -22.90 9.45 15.72
C MET A 12 -21.92 8.36 15.25
N GLY A 13 -20.85 8.71 14.55
CA GLY A 13 -19.89 7.73 14.05
C GLY A 13 -18.48 8.07 14.52
N LYS A 14 -18.08 7.58 15.70
CA LYS A 14 -16.69 7.13 15.79
C LYS A 14 -16.60 5.98 14.81
N ASN A 15 -15.88 6.16 13.72
CA ASN A 15 -15.72 5.08 12.78
C ASN A 15 -14.98 3.95 13.50
N ARG A 16 -15.14 2.70 13.05
CA ARG A 16 -14.53 1.55 13.74
C ARG A 16 -13.00 1.69 13.78
N GLU A 17 -12.44 2.39 12.81
CA GLU A 17 -11.05 2.81 12.68
C GLU A 17 -10.60 3.90 13.68
N ASP A 18 -11.53 4.60 14.34
CA ASP A 18 -11.22 5.59 15.39
C ASP A 18 -11.12 4.95 16.80
N VAL A 19 -11.27 3.63 16.89
CA VAL A 19 -11.15 2.86 18.15
C VAL A 19 -9.67 2.50 18.35
N LEU A 20 -9.08 3.03 19.41
CA LEU A 20 -7.70 2.73 19.77
C LEU A 20 -7.53 1.24 20.11
N LEU A 21 -6.40 0.68 19.69
CA LEU A 21 -6.03 -0.70 19.97
C LEU A 21 -5.90 -0.91 21.48
N GLN A 22 -6.42 -2.04 21.95
CA GLN A 22 -6.36 -2.45 23.35
C GLN A 22 -5.67 -3.80 23.45
N ALA A 23 -4.81 -3.94 24.47
CA ALA A 23 -4.28 -5.23 24.86
C ALA A 23 -5.38 -6.11 25.48
N ASP A 24 -5.10 -7.40 25.65
CA ASP A 24 -5.99 -8.35 26.33
C ASP A 24 -6.31 -7.96 27.78
N SER A 25 -5.48 -7.09 28.37
CA SER A 25 -5.70 -6.49 29.69
C SER A 25 -6.73 -5.34 29.70
N GLY A 26 -7.23 -4.92 28.53
CA GLY A 26 -8.10 -3.76 28.34
C GLY A 26 -7.36 -2.42 28.34
N GLN A 27 -6.02 -2.42 28.41
CA GLN A 27 -5.22 -1.20 28.34
C GLN A 27 -5.12 -0.71 26.89
N ILE A 28 -5.35 0.59 26.69
CA ILE A 28 -5.13 1.26 25.39
C ILE A 28 -3.62 1.34 25.10
N LEU A 29 -3.24 0.90 23.91
CA LEU A 29 -1.86 0.88 23.45
C LEU A 29 -1.46 2.24 22.85
N GLY A 30 -0.24 2.68 23.13
CA GLY A 30 0.42 3.77 22.41
C GLY A 30 0.81 3.37 20.99
N PRO A 31 1.37 4.30 20.19
CA PRO A 31 1.73 4.03 18.80
C PRO A 31 2.75 2.89 18.63
N ASP A 32 3.84 2.91 19.40
CA ASP A 32 4.90 1.91 19.30
C ASP A 32 4.40 0.54 19.77
N GLU A 33 3.70 0.52 20.89
CA GLU A 33 3.10 -0.68 21.47
C GLU A 33 2.06 -1.31 20.53
N SER A 34 1.27 -0.46 19.85
CA SER A 34 0.32 -0.89 18.82
C SER A 34 1.02 -1.52 17.62
N ALA A 35 2.12 -0.91 17.15
CA ALA A 35 2.88 -1.44 16.02
C ALA A 35 3.50 -2.80 16.35
N THR A 36 4.09 -2.94 17.55
CA THR A 36 4.62 -4.22 18.03
C THR A 36 3.51 -5.27 18.16
N PHE A 37 2.38 -4.91 18.77
CA PHE A 37 1.26 -5.83 18.94
C PHE A 37 0.71 -6.36 17.60
N LEU A 38 0.58 -5.48 16.60
CA LEU A 38 0.15 -5.88 15.25
C LEU A 38 1.20 -6.79 14.58
N ALA A 39 2.49 -6.49 14.73
CA ALA A 39 3.55 -7.32 14.18
C ALA A 39 3.51 -8.74 14.77
N GLU A 40 3.30 -8.87 16.08
CA GLU A 40 3.18 -10.17 16.74
C GLU A 40 1.94 -10.97 16.29
N ILE A 41 0.81 -10.30 16.01
CA ILE A 41 -0.42 -10.96 15.53
C ILE A 41 -0.28 -11.43 14.08
N PHE A 42 0.19 -10.55 13.19
CA PHE A 42 0.21 -10.84 11.76
C PHE A 42 1.46 -11.62 11.34
N PHE A 43 2.56 -11.51 12.10
CA PHE A 43 3.85 -12.11 11.77
C PHE A 43 4.51 -12.78 12.99
N PRO A 44 3.86 -13.76 13.64
CA PRO A 44 4.38 -14.40 14.86
C PRO A 44 5.72 -15.14 14.69
N ASN A 45 6.07 -15.46 13.44
CA ASN A 45 7.33 -16.13 13.07
C ASN A 45 8.43 -15.15 12.64
N ASP A 46 8.13 -13.85 12.54
CA ASP A 46 9.15 -12.84 12.20
C ASP A 46 9.97 -12.52 13.46
N ARG A 47 10.95 -13.38 13.75
CA ARG A 47 11.80 -13.26 14.93
C ARG A 47 13.26 -13.13 14.53
N VAL A 48 13.96 -12.19 15.16
CA VAL A 48 15.38 -11.90 14.91
C VAL A 48 16.28 -13.12 15.11
N ASP A 49 15.93 -14.03 16.02
CA ASP A 49 16.71 -15.25 16.31
C ASP A 49 16.58 -16.32 15.22
N THR A 50 15.56 -16.23 14.38
CA THR A 50 15.34 -17.15 13.26
C THR A 50 15.83 -16.61 11.92
N ASP A 51 16.35 -15.39 11.91
CA ASP A 51 16.81 -14.75 10.69
C ASP A 51 18.04 -15.43 10.11
N ASP A 52 18.01 -15.59 8.78
CA ASP A 52 19.23 -15.81 8.03
C ASP A 52 19.98 -14.50 7.77
N SER A 53 21.14 -14.61 7.13
CA SER A 53 22.00 -13.47 6.79
C SER A 53 21.30 -12.40 5.94
N TYR A 54 20.34 -12.79 5.10
CA TYR A 54 19.63 -11.86 4.23
C TYR A 54 18.57 -11.09 5.02
N HIS A 55 17.74 -11.79 5.79
CA HIS A 55 16.70 -11.17 6.63
C HIS A 55 17.30 -10.23 7.68
N THR A 56 18.44 -10.60 8.28
CA THR A 56 19.16 -9.75 9.23
C THR A 56 19.55 -8.40 8.60
N GLU A 57 20.06 -8.42 7.37
CA GLU A 57 20.47 -7.20 6.66
C GLU A 57 19.25 -6.35 6.26
N VAL A 58 18.15 -6.97 5.83
CA VAL A 58 16.89 -6.27 5.54
C VAL A 58 16.36 -5.56 6.79
N ARG A 59 16.35 -6.22 7.96
CA ARG A 59 15.90 -5.61 9.21
C ARG A 59 16.81 -4.45 9.63
N ARG A 60 18.13 -4.62 9.55
CA ARG A 60 19.12 -3.56 9.85
C ARG A 60 18.89 -2.29 9.01
N ARG A 61 18.54 -2.45 7.73
CA ARG A 61 18.24 -1.31 6.82
C ARG A 61 16.95 -0.58 7.15
N THR A 62 15.99 -1.27 7.78
CA THR A 62 14.62 -0.75 8.00
C THR A 62 14.41 -0.20 9.41
N ASP A 63 15.23 -0.61 10.38
CA ASP A 63 15.17 -0.22 11.81
C ASP A 63 15.49 1.28 12.09
N GLY A 64 15.41 2.15 11.08
CA GLY A 64 15.60 3.60 11.21
C GLY A 64 17.03 4.03 11.61
N GLY A 65 17.95 3.08 11.73
CA GLY A 65 19.31 3.32 12.20
C GLY A 65 20.24 3.82 11.09
N SER A 66 20.56 5.12 11.13
CA SER A 66 21.76 5.81 10.60
C SER A 66 22.17 5.64 9.12
N GLN A 67 21.59 4.71 8.37
CA GLN A 67 21.94 4.50 6.99
C GLN A 67 20.89 5.23 6.13
N PRO A 68 21.26 6.29 5.40
CA PRO A 68 20.35 6.83 4.39
C PRO A 68 19.93 5.69 3.46
N PRO A 69 18.69 5.69 2.95
CA PRO A 69 18.25 4.70 1.99
C PRO A 69 19.31 4.60 0.90
N ALA A 70 19.71 3.37 0.55
CA ALA A 70 20.67 3.14 -0.53
C ALA A 70 20.26 4.02 -1.70
N THR A 71 21.21 4.80 -2.22
CA THR A 71 21.01 5.65 -3.40
C THR A 71 20.27 4.82 -4.44
N SER A 72 19.25 5.39 -5.10
CA SER A 72 18.28 4.66 -5.94
C SER A 72 18.88 3.74 -7.01
N GLU A 73 20.19 3.83 -7.23
CA GLU A 73 21.04 2.99 -8.07
C GLU A 73 20.95 1.49 -7.70
N ASP A 74 20.81 1.14 -6.41
CA ASP A 74 20.71 -0.27 -5.96
C ASP A 74 19.28 -0.87 -6.14
N LEU A 75 18.30 -0.03 -6.50
CA LEU A 75 16.92 -0.44 -6.81
C LEU A 75 16.63 -0.47 -8.32
N LEU A 76 17.62 -0.14 -9.17
CA LEU A 76 17.43 -0.05 -10.63
C LEU A 76 17.23 -1.42 -11.31
N GLU A 77 17.36 -2.51 -10.57
CA GLU A 77 17.25 -3.89 -11.08
C GLU A 77 15.98 -4.60 -10.60
N MET A 78 14.84 -3.91 -10.48
CA MET A 78 13.60 -4.56 -10.05
C MET A 78 12.50 -4.60 -11.09
N ASP A 79 12.52 -3.74 -12.12
CA ASP A 79 11.65 -3.92 -13.28
C ASP A 79 12.33 -3.39 -14.56
N PRO A 80 12.43 -4.20 -15.63
CA PRO A 80 12.88 -3.71 -16.92
C PRO A 80 11.87 -2.70 -17.49
N PRO A 81 12.31 -1.79 -18.36
CA PRO A 81 11.37 -0.92 -19.07
C PRO A 81 10.39 -1.75 -19.90
N PHE A 82 9.15 -1.30 -19.98
CA PHE A 82 8.11 -1.98 -20.76
C PHE A 82 8.56 -2.24 -22.20
N VAL A 83 8.35 -3.47 -22.66
CA VAL A 83 8.59 -3.84 -24.05
C VAL A 83 7.36 -3.46 -24.87
N GLY A 84 7.55 -2.98 -26.11
CA GLY A 84 6.44 -2.58 -26.98
C GLY A 84 5.36 -3.67 -27.10
N ALA A 85 5.74 -4.94 -27.15
CA ALA A 85 4.80 -6.07 -27.18
C ALA A 85 3.90 -6.16 -25.93
N GLU A 86 4.41 -5.81 -24.74
CA GLU A 86 3.63 -5.79 -23.50
C GLU A 86 2.58 -4.68 -23.52
N VAL A 87 2.98 -3.50 -23.99
CA VAL A 87 2.08 -2.35 -24.17
C VAL A 87 0.96 -2.68 -25.16
N ILE A 88 1.28 -3.30 -26.30
CA ILE A 88 0.29 -3.76 -27.28
C ILE A 88 -0.64 -4.83 -26.69
N ASN A 89 -0.11 -5.82 -25.97
CA ASN A 89 -0.92 -6.86 -25.33
C ASN A 89 -1.86 -6.28 -24.26
N ALA A 90 -1.42 -5.29 -23.48
CA ALA A 90 -2.26 -4.59 -22.52
C ALA A 90 -3.39 -3.83 -23.24
N LEU A 91 -3.07 -3.17 -24.37
CA LEU A 91 -4.04 -2.41 -25.15
C LEU A 91 -5.13 -3.29 -25.78
N ILE A 92 -4.78 -4.48 -26.26
CA ILE A 92 -5.75 -5.45 -26.81
C ILE A 92 -6.67 -6.03 -25.72
N LYS A 93 -6.19 -6.14 -24.48
CA LYS A 93 -6.99 -6.64 -23.34
C LYS A 93 -8.03 -5.64 -22.84
N PHE A 94 -7.97 -4.37 -23.25
CA PHE A 94 -9.00 -3.41 -22.85
C PHE A 94 -10.35 -3.76 -23.45
N HIS A 95 -11.40 -3.64 -22.64
CA HIS A 95 -12.75 -3.85 -23.09
C HIS A 95 -13.16 -2.70 -24.04
N PRO A 96 -13.70 -2.97 -25.24
CA PRO A 96 -14.04 -1.92 -26.21
C PRO A 96 -15.08 -0.91 -25.71
N ARG A 97 -15.86 -1.30 -24.70
CA ARG A 97 -16.93 -0.48 -24.09
C ARG A 97 -16.55 0.11 -22.73
N LYS A 98 -15.26 0.12 -22.38
CA LYS A 98 -14.79 0.73 -21.14
C LYS A 98 -15.06 2.24 -21.21
N SER A 99 -15.60 2.82 -20.15
CA SER A 99 -15.87 4.25 -20.08
C SER A 99 -14.57 5.05 -20.19
N PRO A 100 -14.59 6.24 -20.84
CA PRO A 100 -13.43 7.12 -20.88
C PRO A 100 -12.93 7.52 -19.49
N GLY A 101 -11.62 7.79 -19.41
CA GLY A 101 -10.99 8.37 -18.22
C GLY A 101 -11.22 9.88 -18.12
N ILE A 102 -10.46 10.54 -17.23
CA ILE A 102 -10.47 12.01 -17.08
C ILE A 102 -9.92 12.74 -18.32
N ASP A 103 -9.14 12.02 -19.12
CA ASP A 103 -8.58 12.46 -20.40
C ASP A 103 -9.54 12.31 -21.57
N GLU A 104 -10.75 11.80 -21.32
CA GLU A 104 -11.79 11.51 -22.31
C GLU A 104 -11.36 10.52 -23.41
N PHE A 105 -10.20 9.88 -23.28
CA PHE A 105 -9.75 8.87 -24.23
C PHE A 105 -10.43 7.52 -23.99
N THR A 106 -10.79 6.86 -25.08
CA THR A 106 -11.44 5.55 -25.07
C THR A 106 -10.54 4.48 -25.69
N SER A 107 -10.78 3.23 -25.31
CA SER A 107 -9.98 2.08 -25.76
C SER A 107 -9.94 1.91 -27.28
N ASP A 108 -11.03 2.28 -27.98
CA ASP A 108 -11.14 2.19 -29.44
C ASP A 108 -10.24 3.22 -30.16
N ILE A 109 -10.04 4.40 -29.58
CA ILE A 109 -9.08 5.39 -30.09
C ILE A 109 -7.66 4.82 -30.01
N CYS A 110 -7.30 4.23 -28.87
CA CYS A 110 -5.98 3.63 -28.69
C CYS A 110 -5.75 2.45 -29.66
N GLN A 111 -6.77 1.65 -29.95
CA GLN A 111 -6.68 0.54 -30.91
C GLN A 111 -6.51 1.01 -32.36
N THR A 112 -7.12 2.15 -32.71
CA THR A 112 -7.03 2.74 -34.06
C THR A 112 -5.64 3.30 -34.36
N VAL A 113 -4.86 3.67 -33.35
CA VAL A 113 -3.50 4.21 -33.53
C VAL A 113 -2.44 3.11 -33.64
N ILE A 114 -2.79 1.87 -33.27
CA ILE A 114 -1.89 0.70 -33.33
C ILE A 114 -1.88 0.04 -34.71
N PHE A 115 -2.98 0.14 -35.49
CA PHE A 115 -3.17 -0.43 -36.83
C PHE A 115 -3.29 0.66 -37.88
#